data_AF-A0A0G0GED2-F1
#
_entry.id   AF-A0A0G0GED2-F1
#
_cell.length_a   1.000
_cell.length_b   1.000
_cell.length_c   1.000
_cell.angle_alpha   90.00
_cell.angle_beta   90.00
_cell.angle_gamma   90.00
#
_symmetry.space_group_name_H-M   'P 1'
#
loop_
_entity.id
_entity.type
_entity.pdbx_description
1 polymer ?
#
loop_
_entity_poly.entity_id
_entity_poly.type
_entity_poly.pdbx_seq_one_letter_code
_entity_poly.pdbx_strand_id
1 'polypeptide(L)'
;MSKFENINKLLLFKQTLAEFLGLDVEDIGNDDGLYEELHMQPSDLSDFLHKLGELGFDTTKTDLTKVESVDDLIETLEIEENE
;
A
#
# COMPACT_ATOMS: atom_id res chain seq x y z
N MET A 1 -18.15 -6.42 -2.04
CA MET A 1 -17.19 -7.28 -1.33
C MET A 1 -17.68 -7.51 0.09
N SER A 2 -17.26 -8.59 0.74
CA SER A 2 -17.62 -8.84 2.15
C SER A 2 -16.73 -7.99 3.07
N LYS A 3 -17.26 -7.46 4.18
CA LYS A 3 -16.49 -6.70 5.18
C LYS A 3 -15.21 -7.41 5.63
N PHE A 4 -15.26 -8.73 5.77
CA PHE A 4 -14.12 -9.56 6.15
C PHE A 4 -13.02 -9.58 5.08
N GLU A 5 -13.38 -9.45 3.82
CA GLU A 5 -12.44 -9.47 2.69
C GLU A 5 -11.58 -8.20 2.67
N ASN A 6 -12.19 -7.03 2.95
CA ASN A 6 -11.49 -5.74 2.94
C ASN A 6 -10.50 -5.60 4.09
N ILE A 7 -10.86 -6.03 5.32
CA ILE A 7 -9.94 -6.04 6.46
C ILE A 7 -8.71 -6.91 6.17
N ASN A 8 -8.91 -8.06 5.54
CA ASN A 8 -7.81 -8.95 5.18
C ASN A 8 -6.91 -8.35 4.09
N LYS A 9 -7.48 -7.59 3.14
CA LYS A 9 -6.70 -6.88 2.12
C LYS A 9 -5.84 -5.78 2.70
N LEU A 10 -6.39 -4.95 3.60
CA LEU A 10 -5.62 -3.88 4.26
C LEU A 10 -4.48 -4.46 5.10
N LEU A 11 -4.77 -5.51 5.88
CA LEU A 11 -3.74 -6.19 6.68
C LEU A 11 -2.65 -6.79 5.78
N LEU A 12 -3.02 -7.47 4.70
CA LEU A 12 -2.07 -8.05 3.75
C LEU A 12 -1.22 -6.96 3.07
N PHE A 13 -1.83 -5.84 2.68
CA PHE A 13 -1.13 -4.70 2.09
C PHE A 13 -0.06 -4.16 3.04
N LYS A 14 -0.44 -3.83 4.28
CA LYS A 14 0.49 -3.28 5.28
C LYS A 14 1.61 -4.25 5.63
N GLN A 15 1.30 -5.54 5.79
CA GLN A 15 2.31 -6.57 6.02
C GLN A 15 3.29 -6.66 4.84
N THR A 16 2.78 -6.63 3.62
CA THR A 16 3.60 -6.70 2.42
C THR A 16 4.52 -5.49 2.29
N LEU A 17 4.03 -4.29 2.64
CA LEU A 17 4.82 -3.06 2.65
C LEU A 17 5.92 -3.09 3.71
N ALA A 18 5.58 -3.50 4.93
CA ALA A 18 6.53 -3.66 6.03
C ALA A 18 7.65 -4.64 5.66
N GLU A 19 7.30 -5.81 5.13
CA GLU A 19 8.26 -6.80 4.64
C GLU A 19 9.13 -6.27 3.49
N PHE A 20 8.55 -5.46 2.60
CA PHE A 20 9.27 -4.88 1.47
C PHE A 20 10.31 -3.85 1.92
N LEU A 21 10.00 -3.06 2.94
CA LEU A 21 10.88 -2.03 3.50
C LEU A 21 11.81 -2.55 4.60
N GLY A 22 11.57 -3.76 5.12
CA GLY A 22 12.30 -4.31 6.26
C GLY A 22 11.97 -3.60 7.58
N LEU A 23 10.73 -3.13 7.72
CA LEU A 23 10.18 -2.46 8.89
C LEU A 23 9.17 -3.35 9.61
N ASP A 24 8.82 -3.00 10.84
CA ASP A 24 7.68 -3.60 11.53
C ASP A 24 6.37 -2.94 11.07
N VAL A 25 5.28 -3.70 10.99
CA VAL A 25 3.98 -3.18 10.51
C VAL A 25 3.40 -2.06 11.38
N GLU A 26 3.77 -2.03 12.67
CA GLU A 26 3.36 -1.02 13.64
C GLU A 26 4.05 0.33 13.41
N ASP A 27 5.18 0.32 12.69
CA ASP A 27 5.93 1.54 12.34
C ASP A 27 5.42 2.20 11.05
N ILE A 28 4.39 1.63 10.40
CA ILE A 28 3.80 2.16 9.17
C ILE A 28 2.45 2.82 9.46
N GLY A 29 2.50 4.15 9.52
CA GLY A 29 1.35 5.04 9.52
C GLY A 29 0.61 5.02 8.18
N ASN A 30 -0.67 5.38 8.25
CA ASN A 30 -1.53 5.59 7.10
C ASN A 30 -1.19 6.92 6.38
N ASP A 31 -0.86 7.92 7.19
CA ASP A 31 -0.45 9.26 6.79
C ASP A 31 1.04 9.38 6.46
N ASP A 32 1.82 8.31 6.64
CA ASP A 32 3.24 8.31 6.30
C ASP A 32 3.43 8.55 4.80
N GLY A 33 4.26 9.53 4.46
CA GLY A 33 4.67 9.80 3.09
C GLY A 33 5.61 8.71 2.59
N LEU A 34 5.37 8.26 1.36
CA LEU A 34 6.16 7.20 0.73
C LEU A 34 7.62 7.61 0.55
N TYR A 35 7.87 8.88 0.19
CA TYR A 35 9.20 9.39 -0.12
C TYR A 35 9.91 9.99 1.10
N GLU A 36 9.19 10.74 1.93
CA GLU A 36 9.78 11.51 3.04
C GLU A 36 9.94 10.66 4.30
N GLU A 37 8.91 9.93 4.71
CA GLU A 37 8.90 9.10 5.92
C GLU A 37 9.38 7.67 5.65
N LEU A 38 8.84 7.02 4.61
CA LEU A 38 9.18 5.62 4.27
C LEU A 38 10.40 5.49 3.34
N HIS A 39 10.97 6.61 2.91
CA HIS A 39 12.20 6.69 2.09
C HIS A 39 12.17 5.87 0.78
N MET A 40 10.99 5.54 0.27
CA MET A 40 10.84 4.84 -1.00
C MET A 40 11.36 5.71 -2.13
N GLN A 41 12.11 5.12 -3.04
CA GLN A 41 12.40 5.71 -4.33
C GLN A 41 11.25 5.39 -5.32
N PRO A 42 11.09 6.16 -6.40
CA PRO A 42 10.08 5.85 -7.43
C PRO A 42 10.18 4.43 -8.01
N SER A 43 11.38 3.87 -8.08
CA SER A 43 11.60 2.47 -8.47
C SER A 43 11.01 1.49 -7.46
N ASP A 44 11.18 1.77 -6.17
CA ASP A 44 10.70 0.91 -5.09
C ASP A 44 9.18 0.86 -5.08
N LEU A 45 8.53 2.00 -5.35
CA LEU A 45 7.08 2.07 -5.49
C LEU A 45 6.57 1.25 -6.68
N SER A 46 7.26 1.31 -7.81
CA SER A 46 6.92 0.52 -8.99
C SER A 46 7.07 -0.98 -8.73
N ASP A 47 8.15 -1.39 -8.06
CA ASP A 47 8.42 -2.78 -7.70
C ASP A 47 7.41 -3.28 -6.66
N PHE A 48 7.04 -2.43 -5.70
CA PHE A 48 6.03 -2.74 -4.71
C PHE A 48 4.65 -2.97 -5.34
N LEU A 49 4.22 -2.11 -6.28
CA LEU A 49 3.00 -2.35 -7.06
C LEU A 49 3.05 -3.64 -7.87
N HIS A 50 4.22 -4.01 -8.40
CA HIS A 50 4.36 -5.29 -9.08
C HIS A 50 4.11 -6.47 -8.12
N LYS A 51 4.72 -6.43 -6.94
CA LYS A 51 4.52 -7.43 -5.87
C LYS A 51 3.04 -7.52 -5.43
N LEU A 52 2.37 -6.38 -5.28
CA LEU A 52 0.93 -6.35 -4.96
C LEU A 52 0.08 -6.97 -6.10
N GLY A 53 0.44 -6.72 -7.36
CA GLY A 53 -0.20 -7.37 -8.50
C GLY A 53 -0.08 -8.89 -8.46
N GLU A 54 1.08 -9.44 -8.07
CA GLU A 54 1.28 -10.87 -7.88
C GLU A 54 0.42 -11.46 -6.74
N LEU A 55 0.08 -10.64 -5.74
CA LEU A 55 -0.80 -10.99 -4.62
C LEU A 55 -2.30 -10.80 -4.93
N GLY A 56 -2.65 -10.34 -6.13
CA GLY A 56 -4.03 -10.21 -6.61
C GLY A 56 -4.68 -8.86 -6.33
N PHE A 57 -3.91 -7.82 -5.99
CA PHE A 57 -4.40 -6.44 -5.97
C PHE A 57 -4.50 -5.91 -7.40
N ASP A 58 -5.53 -5.10 -7.69
CA ASP A 58 -5.66 -4.44 -8.99
C ASP A 58 -4.83 -3.14 -9.00
N THR A 59 -3.60 -3.23 -9.51
CA THR A 59 -2.68 -2.10 -9.64
C THR A 59 -2.74 -1.43 -11.01
N THR A 60 -3.64 -1.88 -11.90
CA THR A 60 -3.66 -1.46 -13.30
C THR A 60 -4.13 -0.02 -13.51
N LYS A 61 -4.84 0.53 -12.52
CA LYS A 61 -5.38 1.90 -12.56
C LYS A 61 -4.58 2.87 -11.68
N THR A 62 -3.50 2.41 -11.05
CA THR A 62 -2.75 3.24 -10.10
C THR A 62 -2.01 4.36 -10.83
N ASP A 63 -2.37 5.61 -10.52
CA ASP A 63 -1.68 6.79 -11.01
C ASP A 63 -0.61 7.21 -10.00
N LEU A 64 0.60 6.68 -10.18
CA LEU A 64 1.77 6.92 -9.32
C LEU A 64 2.13 8.40 -9.14
N THR A 65 1.66 9.29 -10.02
CA THR A 65 1.95 10.72 -9.92
C THR A 65 1.14 11.44 -8.85
N LYS A 66 0.09 10.79 -8.33
CA LYS A 66 -0.82 11.34 -7.32
C LYS A 66 -0.68 10.68 -5.95
N VAL A 67 0.20 9.69 -5.85
CA VAL A 67 0.39 8.91 -4.63
C VAL A 67 1.56 9.51 -3.86
N GLU A 68 1.27 10.08 -2.71
CA GLU A 68 2.27 10.70 -1.84
C GLU A 68 2.39 9.94 -0.51
N SER A 69 1.31 9.32 -0.04
CA SER A 69 1.20 8.62 1.24
C SER A 69 0.75 7.16 1.13
N VAL A 70 0.82 6.43 2.25
CA VAL A 70 0.28 5.07 2.37
C VAL A 70 -1.24 5.05 2.14
N ASP A 71 -1.98 6.03 2.65
CA ASP A 71 -3.43 6.16 2.44
C ASP A 71 -3.77 6.38 0.97
N ASP A 72 -3.00 7.18 0.23
CA ASP A 72 -3.23 7.36 -1.21
C ASP A 72 -3.11 6.04 -1.98
N LEU A 73 -2.20 5.14 -1.56
CA LEU A 73 -2.10 3.79 -2.13
C LEU A 73 -3.31 2.94 -1.79
N ILE A 74 -3.73 2.96 -0.52
CA ILE A 74 -4.90 2.22 -0.04
C ILE A 74 -6.14 2.65 -0.82
N GLU A 75 -6.37 3.96 -0.96
CA GLU A 75 -7.46 4.53 -1.74
C GLU A 75 -7.38 4.13 -3.22
N THR A 76 -6.18 4.25 -3.82
CA THR A 76 -6.00 3.94 -5.24
C THR A 76 -6.19 2.46 -5.55
N LEU A 77 -5.88 1.58 -4.59
CA LEU A 77 -6.11 0.14 -4.69
C LEU A 77 -7.54 -0.27 -4.31
N GLU A 78 -8.42 0.71 -4.07
CA GLU A 78 -9.81 0.53 -3.64
C GLU A 78 -9.90 -0.36 -2.38
N ILE A 79 -8.90 -0.24 -1.49
CA ILE A 79 -8.88 -0.92 -0.20
C ILE A 79 -9.71 -0.06 0.76
N GLU A 80 -10.97 -0.43 0.99
CA GLU A 80 -11.87 0.34 1.84
C GLU A 80 -11.43 0.32 3.32
N GLU A 81 -10.97 1.46 3.83
CA GLU A 81 -10.96 1.76 5.26
C GLU A 81 -12.37 2.19 5.68
N ASN A 82 -12.95 1.55 6.70
CA ASN A 82 -14.25 1.98 7.21
C ASN A 82 -14.02 2.87 8.43
N GLU A 83 -14.47 4.13 8.35
CA GLU A 83 -14.70 5.03 9.48
C GLU A 83 -15.68 4.44 10.52
#